data_AF-A0A8H7CME1-F1
#
_entry.id   AF-A0A8H7CME1-F1
#
_cell.length_a   1.000
_cell.length_b   1.000
_cell.length_c   1.000
_cell.angle_alpha   90.00
_cell.angle_beta   90.00
_cell.angle_gamma   90.00
#
_symmetry.space_group_name_H-M   'P 1'
#
loop_
_entity.id
_entity.type
_entity.pdbx_description
1 polymer ?
#
loop_
_entity_poly.entity_id
_entity_poly.type
_entity_poly.pdbx_seq_one_letter_code
_entity_poly.pdbx_strand_id
1 'polypeptide(L)'
;MPVSFSVAKHPANSIQLQPTHSSNAMEMLATSCSDQQRYVDEILQCGFSDGAPVEGSGRDLTAKMSNVYPDNKGNGFVNTVITAYNGHHALVIRPDDVWLAILSQFNFFVNANAELLRASFVAHEGQRELVIWAEEEGSRYDVDFARMARQMVNLIDKNVVDPTLREWVMPDFTTTTTNDITVAAALTMATLKQYFSYGFGILCCGIPRVTLEGDRSDWVNILQRLEKLKEYGLETIAWYHLLRPVISRFVAAFDEPASDENVDFWQRVAHLTKQFSGPSYYSGWINAFNVFSKEGTWIGHRLDKTKAAAKAPESLTAEDFWDTYGEYVNKALVLDGTPYHCLDTNKVPPAYAEVDVKLNDNGAMFDCFMLAGVVGTRISSSGDLSLSSSGENDTIHPVPGWWICAKKQNVVSAWEEEQAELEKIMRELDAMRATRNQQLPGSQPGAPSA
;
A
#
# COMPACT_ATOMS: atom_id res chain seq x y z
N MET A 1 -26.70 1.85 9.17
CA MET A 1 -26.61 0.40 9.35
C MET A 1 -25.49 -0.09 8.46
N PRO A 2 -24.66 -1.04 8.92
CA PRO A 2 -23.62 -1.65 8.10
C PRO A 2 -24.22 -2.32 6.86
N VAL A 3 -23.43 -2.43 5.79
CA VAL A 3 -23.83 -3.12 4.56
C VAL A 3 -22.86 -4.23 4.21
N SER A 4 -23.38 -5.40 3.84
CA SER A 4 -22.60 -6.58 3.44
C SER A 4 -23.04 -7.06 2.06
N PHE A 5 -22.08 -7.41 1.20
CA PHE A 5 -22.34 -7.87 -0.15
C PHE A 5 -21.28 -8.88 -0.63
N SER A 6 -21.69 -9.81 -1.48
CA SER A 6 -20.80 -10.79 -2.09
C SER A 6 -20.18 -10.23 -3.38
N VAL A 7 -18.90 -10.53 -3.60
CA VAL A 7 -18.10 -10.00 -4.73
C VAL A 7 -17.54 -11.14 -5.59
N ALA A 8 -16.97 -12.16 -4.98
CA ALA A 8 -16.65 -13.41 -5.67
C ALA A 8 -17.81 -14.42 -5.56
N LYS A 9 -17.88 -15.35 -6.53
CA LYS A 9 -18.97 -16.36 -6.61
C LYS A 9 -18.71 -17.61 -5.76
N HIS A 10 -17.50 -17.77 -5.22
CA HIS A 10 -17.10 -18.86 -4.34
C HIS A 10 -17.26 -18.46 -2.86
N PRO A 11 -17.39 -19.42 -1.93
CA PRO A 11 -17.38 -19.14 -0.50
C PRO A 11 -16.03 -18.59 -0.01
N ALA A 12 -16.02 -18.12 1.24
CA ALA A 12 -14.81 -17.73 1.96
C ALA A 12 -14.08 -18.92 2.56
N ASN A 13 -12.76 -18.82 2.57
CA ASN A 13 -11.87 -19.76 3.24
C ASN A 13 -11.68 -19.38 4.72
N SER A 14 -11.73 -20.38 5.60
CA SER A 14 -11.24 -20.24 6.98
C SER A 14 -9.73 -20.09 7.02
N ILE A 15 -9.22 -19.20 7.86
CA ILE A 15 -7.79 -19.10 8.16
C ILE A 15 -7.42 -20.20 9.16
N GLN A 16 -6.40 -20.99 8.82
CA GLN A 16 -5.81 -21.94 9.77
C GLN A 16 -5.00 -21.18 10.82
N LEU A 17 -5.63 -20.87 11.95
CA LEU A 17 -4.95 -20.28 13.10
C LEU A 17 -3.95 -21.28 13.69
N GLN A 18 -2.72 -20.83 14.01
CA GLN A 18 -1.83 -21.64 14.84
C GLN A 18 -2.34 -21.61 16.29
N PRO A 19 -2.57 -22.77 16.94
CA PRO A 19 -3.33 -22.88 18.19
C PRO A 19 -2.68 -22.24 19.43
N THR A 20 -1.48 -21.67 19.29
CA THR A 20 -0.74 -20.98 20.37
C THR A 20 -0.49 -19.50 20.07
N HIS A 21 -0.75 -19.03 18.84
CA HIS A 21 -0.43 -17.66 18.44
C HIS A 21 -1.49 -16.68 18.95
N SER A 22 -1.10 -15.89 19.95
CA SER A 22 -1.94 -14.94 20.66
C SER A 22 -1.05 -13.78 21.08
N SER A 23 -1.13 -12.68 20.34
CA SER A 23 -0.19 -11.58 20.48
C SER A 23 -0.50 -10.73 21.71
N ASN A 24 0.54 -10.34 22.43
CA ASN A 24 0.47 -9.30 23.46
C ASN A 24 0.91 -7.94 22.90
N ALA A 25 0.84 -6.89 23.72
CA ALA A 25 1.14 -5.53 23.28
C ALA A 25 2.60 -5.34 22.82
N MET A 26 3.55 -6.11 23.35
CA MET A 26 4.96 -6.09 22.93
C MET A 26 5.19 -6.89 21.64
N GLU A 27 4.54 -8.05 21.46
CA GLU A 27 4.61 -8.81 20.21
C GLU A 27 4.04 -8.02 19.02
N MET A 28 2.95 -7.29 19.25
CA MET A 28 2.38 -6.35 18.27
C MET A 28 3.38 -5.25 17.90
N LEU A 29 4.02 -4.61 18.89
CA LEU A 29 5.01 -3.55 18.67
C LEU A 29 6.26 -4.07 17.93
N ALA A 30 6.81 -5.18 18.42
CA ALA A 30 8.07 -5.74 17.91
C ALA A 30 7.96 -6.30 16.49
N THR A 31 6.78 -6.79 16.10
CA THR A 31 6.56 -7.36 14.77
C THR A 31 6.18 -6.30 13.74
N SER A 32 5.31 -5.35 14.11
CA SER A 32 4.78 -4.36 13.16
C SER A 32 5.60 -3.07 13.08
N CYS A 33 6.32 -2.73 14.15
CA CYS A 33 7.12 -1.51 14.26
C CYS A 33 8.54 -1.87 14.71
N SER A 34 9.15 -2.82 13.99
CA SER A 34 10.44 -3.45 14.31
C SER A 34 11.65 -2.50 14.22
N ASP A 35 11.51 -1.36 13.52
CA ASP A 35 12.44 -0.25 13.57
C ASP A 35 12.39 0.43 14.96
N GLN A 36 11.19 0.80 15.41
CA GLN A 36 10.95 1.53 16.66
C GLN A 36 11.26 0.70 17.91
N GLN A 37 10.97 -0.60 17.87
CA GLN A 37 11.24 -1.55 18.96
C GLN A 37 12.70 -1.51 19.45
N ARG A 38 13.65 -1.09 18.60
CA ARG A 38 15.07 -0.95 18.95
C ARG A 38 15.29 0.12 20.02
N TYR A 39 14.52 1.20 19.99
CA TYR A 39 14.64 2.36 20.88
C TYR A 39 13.78 2.24 22.15
N VAL A 40 12.83 1.30 22.20
CA VAL A 40 11.97 1.03 23.38
C VAL A 40 12.80 0.48 24.52
N ASP A 41 12.77 1.16 25.66
CA ASP A 41 13.21 0.64 26.95
C ASP A 41 12.04 -0.06 27.67
N GLU A 42 10.93 0.66 27.81
CA GLU A 42 9.70 0.20 28.46
C GLU A 42 8.47 0.70 27.68
N ILE A 43 7.43 -0.14 27.56
CA ILE A 43 6.09 0.31 27.15
C ILE A 43 5.38 0.83 28.41
N LEU A 44 5.03 2.12 28.42
CA LEU A 44 4.36 2.74 29.57
C LEU A 44 2.84 2.54 29.50
N GLN A 45 2.24 2.72 28.32
CA GLN A 45 0.84 2.36 28.04
C GLN A 45 0.64 1.97 26.57
N CYS A 46 -0.45 1.28 26.28
CA CYS A 46 -0.92 1.00 24.93
C CYS A 46 -2.45 0.93 24.85
N GLY A 47 -2.98 0.90 23.63
CA GLY A 47 -4.41 0.73 23.33
C GLY A 47 -4.92 -0.72 23.35
N PHE A 48 -4.08 -1.69 23.70
CA PHE A 48 -4.36 -3.14 23.54
C PHE A 48 -4.75 -3.87 24.84
N SER A 49 -5.06 -3.15 25.92
CA SER A 49 -5.44 -3.73 27.20
C SER A 49 -6.94 -3.99 27.32
N ASP A 50 -7.34 -5.26 27.45
CA ASP A 50 -8.62 -5.62 28.06
C ASP A 50 -8.54 -5.36 29.58
N GLY A 51 -9.39 -4.47 30.09
CA GLY A 51 -9.57 -4.22 31.52
C GLY A 51 -9.16 -2.83 32.00
N ALA A 52 -9.97 -2.29 32.92
CA ALA A 52 -9.62 -1.11 33.71
C ALA A 52 -8.40 -1.40 34.61
N PRO A 53 -7.56 -0.41 34.94
CA PRO A 53 -6.43 -0.62 35.84
C PRO A 53 -6.93 -1.12 37.21
N VAL A 54 -6.33 -2.22 37.68
CA VAL A 54 -6.48 -2.66 39.08
C VAL A 54 -5.67 -1.70 39.95
N GLU A 55 -6.30 -1.10 40.96
CA GLU A 55 -5.62 -0.16 41.86
C GLU A 55 -4.35 -0.79 42.47
N GLY A 56 -3.19 -0.16 42.20
CA GLY A 56 -1.90 -0.60 42.74
C GLY A 56 -1.07 -1.53 41.86
N SER A 57 -1.56 -1.96 40.69
CA SER A 57 -0.75 -2.65 39.67
C SER A 57 -0.86 -1.98 38.31
N GLY A 58 0.26 -1.85 37.59
CA GLY A 58 0.27 -1.36 36.21
C GLY A 58 -0.64 -2.20 35.29
N ARG A 59 -0.99 -1.64 34.11
CA ARG A 59 -1.79 -2.38 33.11
C ARG A 59 -1.06 -3.65 32.70
N ASP A 60 -1.78 -4.77 32.57
CA ASP A 60 -1.18 -6.02 32.10
C ASP A 60 -0.88 -5.96 30.60
N LEU A 61 0.34 -5.57 30.27
CA LEU A 61 0.86 -5.53 28.90
C LEU A 61 1.15 -6.94 28.33
N THR A 62 1.11 -7.98 29.17
CA THR A 62 1.26 -9.39 28.77
C THR A 62 -0.07 -10.04 28.40
N ALA A 63 -1.19 -9.34 28.63
CA ALA A 63 -2.52 -9.78 28.23
C ALA A 63 -2.55 -10.17 26.75
N LYS A 64 -2.92 -11.43 26.51
CA LYS A 64 -2.96 -12.04 25.18
C LYS A 64 -4.24 -11.66 24.46
N MET A 65 -4.11 -10.91 23.37
CA MET A 65 -5.22 -10.62 22.48
C MET A 65 -5.62 -11.89 21.74
N SER A 66 -6.89 -12.27 21.85
CA SER A 66 -7.45 -13.39 21.09
C SER A 66 -7.65 -12.98 19.63
N ASN A 67 -7.13 -13.80 18.71
CA ASN A 67 -7.29 -13.66 17.26
C ASN A 67 -6.82 -12.33 16.66
N VAL A 68 -5.92 -11.59 17.32
CA VAL A 68 -5.25 -10.41 16.75
C VAL A 68 -3.82 -10.79 16.37
N TYR A 69 -3.44 -10.46 15.14
CA TYR A 69 -2.16 -10.82 14.52
C TYR A 69 -1.46 -9.55 14.04
N PRO A 70 -0.19 -9.32 14.38
CA PRO A 70 0.57 -8.17 13.88
C PRO A 70 0.84 -8.31 12.38
N ASP A 71 0.78 -7.18 11.67
CA ASP A 71 1.28 -7.11 10.30
C ASP A 71 2.80 -6.95 10.32
N ASN A 72 3.54 -7.89 9.74
CA ASN A 72 5.00 -7.89 9.74
C ASN A 72 5.64 -7.02 8.64
N LYS A 73 4.82 -6.30 7.88
CA LYS A 73 5.21 -5.34 6.83
C LYS A 73 4.90 -3.89 7.20
N GLY A 74 4.34 -3.64 8.38
CA GLY A 74 4.06 -2.31 8.92
C GLY A 74 2.84 -1.57 8.36
N ASN A 75 2.06 -2.15 7.44
CA ASN A 75 0.84 -1.55 6.89
C ASN A 75 -0.36 -2.48 7.10
N GLY A 76 -0.91 -2.46 8.32
CA GLY A 76 -2.02 -3.32 8.70
C GLY A 76 -3.24 -3.18 7.80
N PHE A 77 -3.57 -1.97 7.34
CA PHE A 77 -4.73 -1.76 6.46
C PHE A 77 -4.56 -2.45 5.10
N VAL A 78 -3.51 -2.09 4.35
CA VAL A 78 -3.28 -2.60 2.99
C VAL A 78 -3.03 -4.11 3.02
N ASN A 79 -2.26 -4.61 3.99
CA ASN A 79 -1.97 -6.04 4.10
C ASN A 79 -3.19 -6.86 4.55
N THR A 80 -4.09 -6.34 5.40
CA THR A 80 -5.40 -6.99 5.64
C THR A 80 -6.19 -7.12 4.34
N VAL A 81 -6.38 -6.02 3.60
CA VAL A 81 -7.18 -6.03 2.35
C VAL A 81 -6.60 -6.99 1.30
N ILE A 82 -5.27 -6.99 1.13
CA ILE A 82 -4.57 -7.90 0.22
C ILE A 82 -4.64 -9.36 0.70
N THR A 83 -4.65 -9.60 2.01
CA THR A 83 -4.82 -10.96 2.58
C THR A 83 -6.23 -11.48 2.33
N ALA A 84 -7.28 -10.66 2.48
CA ALA A 84 -8.65 -11.05 2.12
C ALA A 84 -8.76 -11.38 0.62
N TYR A 85 -8.16 -10.54 -0.24
CA TYR A 85 -8.21 -10.70 -1.68
C TYR A 85 -7.46 -11.94 -2.21
N ASN A 86 -6.28 -12.24 -1.65
CA ASN A 86 -5.46 -13.39 -2.07
C ASN A 86 -5.83 -14.71 -1.37
N GLY A 87 -6.28 -14.65 -0.12
CA GLY A 87 -6.66 -15.83 0.68
C GLY A 87 -8.12 -16.23 0.55
N HIS A 88 -8.94 -15.39 -0.11
CA HIS A 88 -10.38 -15.49 -0.19
C HIS A 88 -11.06 -15.48 1.19
N HIS A 89 -10.74 -14.48 2.01
CA HIS A 89 -11.38 -14.28 3.32
C HIS A 89 -12.41 -13.15 3.21
N ALA A 90 -13.50 -13.23 3.99
CA ALA A 90 -14.43 -12.11 4.09
C ALA A 90 -13.74 -10.91 4.73
N LEU A 91 -13.98 -9.72 4.19
CA LEU A 91 -13.34 -8.49 4.62
C LEU A 91 -14.34 -7.58 5.32
N VAL A 92 -13.98 -7.08 6.50
CA VAL A 92 -14.74 -6.06 7.23
C VAL A 92 -13.90 -4.80 7.34
N ILE A 93 -14.49 -3.64 7.04
CA ILE A 93 -13.81 -2.35 7.06
C ILE A 93 -14.68 -1.30 7.76
N ARG A 94 -14.10 -0.54 8.69
CA ARG A 94 -14.76 0.62 9.34
C ARG A 94 -14.33 1.94 8.70
N PRO A 95 -15.15 3.00 8.81
CA PRO A 95 -14.77 4.36 8.40
C PRO A 95 -13.43 4.80 9.04
N ASP A 96 -13.22 4.47 10.32
CA ASP A 96 -11.98 4.80 11.04
C ASP A 96 -10.74 4.11 10.47
N ASP A 97 -10.83 2.85 10.05
CA ASP A 97 -9.68 2.11 9.51
C ASP A 97 -9.18 2.76 8.21
N VAL A 98 -10.12 3.19 7.36
CA VAL A 98 -9.86 3.91 6.10
C VAL A 98 -9.34 5.31 6.37
N TRP A 99 -9.94 6.03 7.34
CA TRP A 99 -9.50 7.37 7.68
C TRP A 99 -8.10 7.39 8.33
N LEU A 100 -7.76 6.39 9.15
CA LEU A 100 -6.41 6.22 9.72
C LEU A 100 -5.38 5.86 8.64
N ALA A 101 -5.73 5.03 7.65
CA ALA A 101 -4.88 4.80 6.49
C ALA A 101 -4.60 6.10 5.72
N ILE A 102 -5.62 6.94 5.48
CA ILE A 102 -5.45 8.27 4.89
C ILE A 102 -4.57 9.17 5.79
N LEU A 103 -4.82 9.23 7.09
CA LEU A 103 -4.04 10.08 8.01
C LEU A 103 -2.55 9.70 8.07
N SER A 104 -2.20 8.40 8.00
CA SER A 104 -0.80 7.97 7.97
C SER A 104 -0.07 8.47 6.71
N GLN A 105 -0.70 8.38 5.54
CA GLN A 105 -0.16 8.94 4.28
C GLN A 105 -0.04 10.48 4.33
N PHE A 106 -1.03 11.17 4.91
CA PHE A 106 -0.96 12.62 5.10
C PHE A 106 0.14 13.03 6.09
N ASN A 107 0.41 12.22 7.12
CA ASN A 107 1.51 12.45 8.06
C ASN A 107 2.87 12.42 7.36
N PHE A 108 3.15 11.42 6.51
CA PHE A 108 4.39 11.40 5.74
C PHE A 108 4.53 12.61 4.81
N PHE A 109 3.45 12.99 4.11
CA PHE A 109 3.43 14.19 3.28
C PHE A 109 3.77 15.45 4.10
N VAL A 110 3.09 15.69 5.23
CA VAL A 110 3.32 16.87 6.06
C VAL A 110 4.75 16.90 6.64
N ASN A 111 5.25 15.77 7.13
CA ASN A 111 6.59 15.67 7.71
C ASN A 111 7.69 15.89 6.67
N ALA A 112 7.55 15.35 5.45
CA ALA A 112 8.54 15.52 4.38
C ALA A 112 8.55 16.92 3.77
N ASN A 113 7.40 17.61 3.76
CA ASN A 113 7.28 18.99 3.27
C ASN A 113 7.55 20.04 4.38
N ALA A 114 7.97 19.63 5.59
CA ALA A 114 8.22 20.53 6.71
C ALA A 114 9.38 21.53 6.46
N GLU A 115 10.47 21.08 5.86
CA GLU A 115 11.59 21.94 5.43
C GLU A 115 11.35 22.59 4.05
N LEU A 116 10.29 22.19 3.33
CA LEU A 116 10.36 22.16 1.87
C LEU A 116 9.03 22.50 1.16
N LEU A 117 8.74 23.71 0.66
CA LEU A 117 9.41 25.03 0.69
C LEU A 117 10.85 25.21 0.15
N ARG A 118 11.58 24.16 -0.29
CA ARG A 118 13.05 24.27 -0.52
C ARG A 118 13.78 23.17 -1.35
N ALA A 119 13.16 22.66 -2.44
CA ALA A 119 13.74 21.82 -3.55
C ALA A 119 13.81 20.26 -3.38
N SER A 120 12.91 19.43 -3.95
CA SER A 120 12.79 18.98 -5.38
C SER A 120 13.60 17.72 -5.86
N PHE A 121 12.94 16.54 -5.85
CA PHE A 121 12.60 15.67 -7.03
C PHE A 121 13.47 14.54 -7.71
N VAL A 122 12.84 13.33 -7.87
CA VAL A 122 12.70 12.43 -9.08
C VAL A 122 13.86 11.50 -9.58
N ALA A 123 13.68 10.38 -10.36
CA ALA A 123 12.86 9.12 -10.27
C ALA A 123 12.76 8.32 -11.63
N HIS A 124 12.94 6.97 -11.66
CA HIS A 124 12.85 6.02 -12.84
C HIS A 124 13.11 4.52 -12.46
N GLU A 125 12.83 3.41 -13.20
CA GLU A 125 11.79 2.97 -14.20
C GLU A 125 11.90 1.41 -14.50
N GLY A 126 11.21 0.81 -15.49
CA GLY A 126 11.27 -0.61 -15.99
C GLY A 126 10.24 -1.60 -15.39
N GLN A 127 9.86 -2.79 -15.94
CA GLN A 127 10.02 -3.46 -17.28
C GLN A 127 8.84 -4.49 -17.52
N ARG A 128 8.89 -5.51 -18.43
CA ARG A 128 7.66 -6.25 -18.93
C ARG A 128 7.72 -7.78 -19.17
N GLU A 129 6.59 -8.48 -19.01
CA GLU A 129 6.39 -9.96 -18.98
C GLU A 129 5.06 -10.41 -19.66
N LEU A 130 4.89 -11.71 -19.99
CA LEU A 130 3.66 -12.33 -20.55
C LEU A 130 3.14 -13.49 -19.67
N VAL A 131 1.86 -13.45 -19.27
CA VAL A 131 1.22 -14.43 -18.36
C VAL A 131 -0.20 -14.77 -18.84
N ILE A 132 -0.64 -16.02 -18.62
CA ILE A 132 -2.03 -16.45 -18.81
C ILE A 132 -2.60 -17.03 -17.51
N TRP A 133 -3.84 -16.63 -17.23
CA TRP A 133 -4.63 -17.00 -16.06
C TRP A 133 -5.73 -17.99 -16.48
N ALA A 134 -6.06 -18.94 -15.61
CA ALA A 134 -7.19 -19.85 -15.84
C ALA A 134 -8.51 -19.13 -15.52
N GLU A 135 -9.53 -19.31 -16.37
CA GLU A 135 -10.87 -18.70 -16.19
C GLU A 135 -11.81 -19.59 -15.34
N GLU A 136 -11.38 -20.78 -14.95
CA GLU A 136 -12.17 -21.81 -14.25
C GLU A 136 -11.38 -22.42 -13.07
N GLU A 137 -12.10 -22.88 -12.06
CA GLU A 137 -11.54 -23.45 -10.82
C GLU A 137 -10.80 -24.78 -11.09
N GLY A 138 -9.63 -24.96 -10.46
CA GLY A 138 -8.94 -26.24 -10.44
C GLY A 138 -7.58 -26.18 -9.76
N SER A 139 -7.09 -27.31 -9.27
CA SER A 139 -5.70 -27.43 -8.83
C SER A 139 -4.76 -27.71 -10.02
N ARG A 140 -3.46 -27.90 -9.75
CA ARG A 140 -2.50 -28.41 -10.75
C ARG A 140 -2.87 -29.77 -11.38
N TYR A 141 -3.90 -30.42 -10.87
CA TYR A 141 -4.42 -31.71 -11.34
C TYR A 141 -5.73 -31.60 -12.14
N ASP A 142 -6.41 -30.45 -12.08
CA ASP A 142 -7.79 -30.29 -12.55
C ASP A 142 -7.96 -29.17 -13.61
N VAL A 143 -7.03 -28.21 -13.68
CA VAL A 143 -7.04 -27.14 -14.69
C VAL A 143 -6.78 -27.67 -16.10
N ASP A 144 -7.56 -27.23 -17.09
CA ASP A 144 -7.33 -27.49 -18.51
C ASP A 144 -6.11 -26.71 -19.04
N PHE A 145 -4.91 -27.21 -18.72
CA PHE A 145 -3.64 -26.73 -19.29
C PHE A 145 -3.62 -26.81 -20.82
N ALA A 146 -4.41 -27.70 -21.43
CA ALA A 146 -4.53 -27.78 -22.87
C ALA A 146 -5.21 -26.52 -23.44
N ARG A 147 -6.22 -25.96 -22.77
CA ARG A 147 -6.82 -24.66 -23.11
C ARG A 147 -5.86 -23.50 -22.90
N MET A 148 -5.15 -23.48 -21.77
CA MET A 148 -4.18 -22.40 -21.49
C MET A 148 -3.04 -22.35 -22.51
N ALA A 149 -2.53 -23.52 -22.95
CA ALA A 149 -1.53 -23.58 -24.01
C ALA A 149 -2.05 -23.01 -25.34
N ARG A 150 -3.30 -23.32 -25.72
CA ARG A 150 -3.95 -22.76 -26.92
C ARG A 150 -4.13 -21.23 -26.82
N GLN A 151 -4.43 -20.70 -25.63
CA GLN A 151 -4.49 -19.25 -25.40
C GLN A 151 -3.09 -18.59 -25.49
N MET A 152 -2.01 -19.29 -25.10
CA MET A 152 -0.64 -18.75 -25.16
C MET A 152 -0.18 -18.45 -26.59
N VAL A 153 -0.59 -19.27 -27.56
CA VAL A 153 -0.32 -19.00 -28.98
C VAL A 153 -0.94 -17.67 -29.43
N ASN A 154 -2.13 -17.31 -28.94
CA ASN A 154 -2.77 -16.02 -29.25
C ASN A 154 -2.07 -14.82 -28.58
N LEU A 155 -1.28 -15.02 -27.53
CA LEU A 155 -0.41 -13.97 -26.97
C LEU A 155 0.93 -13.89 -27.69
N ILE A 156 1.50 -15.03 -28.09
CA ILE A 156 2.70 -15.09 -28.93
C ILE A 156 2.44 -14.34 -30.24
N ASP A 157 1.33 -14.63 -30.92
CA ASP A 157 0.88 -13.99 -32.16
C ASP A 157 0.85 -12.45 -32.08
N LYS A 158 0.41 -11.90 -30.93
CA LYS A 158 0.38 -10.45 -30.66
C LYS A 158 1.75 -9.82 -30.37
N ASN A 159 2.80 -10.62 -30.21
CA ASN A 159 4.14 -10.19 -29.81
C ASN A 159 5.24 -10.67 -30.79
N VAL A 160 4.88 -11.28 -31.92
CA VAL A 160 5.79 -11.62 -33.03
C VAL A 160 5.58 -10.66 -34.20
N VAL A 161 6.62 -10.48 -35.03
CA VAL A 161 6.59 -9.53 -36.16
C VAL A 161 5.87 -10.10 -37.39
N ASP A 162 5.76 -11.43 -37.48
CA ASP A 162 5.08 -12.13 -38.57
C ASP A 162 3.64 -12.53 -38.15
N PRO A 163 2.60 -11.85 -38.68
CA PRO A 163 1.20 -12.15 -38.36
C PRO A 163 0.67 -13.44 -39.00
N THR A 164 1.46 -14.10 -39.85
CA THR A 164 1.09 -15.39 -40.46
C THR A 164 1.63 -16.60 -39.67
N LEU A 165 2.51 -16.36 -38.70
CA LEU A 165 3.16 -17.42 -37.92
C LEU A 165 2.14 -18.32 -37.20
N ARG A 166 1.07 -17.75 -36.65
CA ARG A 166 0.00 -18.51 -35.99
C ARG A 166 -0.76 -19.41 -36.95
N GLU A 167 -1.07 -18.94 -38.16
CA GLU A 167 -1.78 -19.72 -39.18
C GLU A 167 -0.90 -20.83 -39.75
N TRP A 168 0.42 -20.63 -39.81
CA TRP A 168 1.37 -21.64 -40.29
C TRP A 168 1.66 -22.76 -39.27
N VAL A 169 1.74 -22.44 -37.97
CA VAL A 169 2.15 -23.42 -36.94
C VAL A 169 0.96 -24.19 -36.34
N MET A 170 -0.25 -23.64 -36.39
CA MET A 170 -1.45 -24.31 -35.87
C MET A 170 -2.12 -25.20 -36.95
N PRO A 171 -2.33 -26.51 -36.72
CA PRO A 171 -2.91 -27.41 -37.72
C PRO A 171 -4.41 -27.18 -37.90
N ASP A 172 -4.88 -27.26 -39.15
CA ASP A 172 -6.30 -27.11 -39.55
C ASP A 172 -6.80 -28.28 -40.43
N PHE A 173 -5.99 -29.33 -40.61
CA PHE A 173 -6.30 -30.49 -41.46
C PHE A 173 -7.63 -31.18 -41.09
N THR A 174 -8.25 -31.87 -42.04
CA THR A 174 -9.53 -32.59 -41.86
C THR A 174 -9.52 -33.72 -40.81
N THR A 175 -8.34 -34.13 -40.35
CA THR A 175 -8.14 -35.12 -39.27
C THR A 175 -7.72 -34.49 -37.93
N THR A 176 -7.58 -33.17 -37.86
CA THR A 176 -7.09 -32.46 -36.67
C THR A 176 -8.08 -32.57 -35.52
N THR A 177 -7.60 -32.99 -34.35
CA THR A 177 -8.37 -33.02 -33.10
C THR A 177 -7.96 -31.91 -32.14
N THR A 178 -8.78 -31.62 -31.13
CA THR A 178 -8.45 -30.69 -30.04
C THR A 178 -7.12 -31.03 -29.34
N ASN A 179 -6.75 -32.31 -29.30
CA ASN A 179 -5.47 -32.75 -28.76
C ASN A 179 -4.31 -32.31 -29.67
N ASP A 180 -4.44 -32.44 -30.98
CA ASP A 180 -3.39 -32.08 -31.95
C ASP A 180 -3.15 -30.56 -31.98
N ILE A 181 -4.23 -29.77 -31.90
CA ILE A 181 -4.17 -28.30 -31.72
C ILE A 181 -3.42 -27.94 -30.43
N THR A 182 -3.63 -28.70 -29.35
CA THR A 182 -2.93 -28.49 -28.07
C THR A 182 -1.45 -28.84 -28.16
N VAL A 183 -1.12 -29.97 -28.77
CA VAL A 183 0.26 -30.41 -28.96
C VAL A 183 1.02 -29.39 -29.83
N ALA A 184 0.41 -28.91 -30.91
CA ALA A 184 0.97 -27.83 -31.73
C ALA A 184 1.19 -26.54 -30.92
N ALA A 185 0.24 -26.13 -30.08
CA ALA A 185 0.40 -24.96 -29.21
C ALA A 185 1.57 -25.11 -28.23
N ALA A 186 1.69 -26.26 -27.57
CA ALA A 186 2.81 -26.55 -26.66
C ALA A 186 4.17 -26.62 -27.39
N LEU A 187 4.20 -27.18 -28.61
CA LEU A 187 5.39 -27.18 -29.47
C LEU A 187 5.78 -25.78 -29.95
N THR A 188 4.80 -24.90 -30.20
CA THR A 188 5.02 -23.49 -30.55
C THR A 188 5.72 -22.77 -29.40
N MET A 189 5.18 -22.91 -28.18
CA MET A 189 5.81 -22.38 -26.97
C MET A 189 7.23 -22.91 -26.80
N ALA A 190 7.43 -24.22 -26.92
CA ALA A 190 8.74 -24.87 -26.79
C ALA A 190 9.76 -24.42 -27.85
N THR A 191 9.30 -24.06 -29.06
CA THR A 191 10.13 -23.53 -30.14
C THR A 191 10.61 -22.10 -29.84
N LEU A 192 9.73 -21.27 -29.28
CA LEU A 192 10.00 -19.85 -29.04
C LEU A 192 10.52 -19.53 -27.62
N LYS A 193 10.81 -20.55 -26.80
CA LYS A 193 11.28 -20.42 -25.40
C LYS A 193 12.61 -19.69 -25.18
N GLN A 194 13.35 -19.38 -26.25
CA GLN A 194 14.56 -18.54 -26.19
C GLN A 194 14.24 -17.04 -26.30
N TYR A 195 13.01 -16.69 -26.68
CA TYR A 195 12.55 -15.31 -26.88
C TYR A 195 11.46 -14.91 -25.87
N PHE A 196 10.69 -15.88 -25.36
CA PHE A 196 9.64 -15.67 -24.36
C PHE A 196 9.81 -16.62 -23.17
N SER A 197 9.58 -16.09 -21.96
CA SER A 197 9.33 -16.90 -20.76
C SER A 197 7.82 -17.12 -20.60
N TYR A 198 7.42 -18.29 -20.14
CA TYR A 198 6.01 -18.66 -20.01
C TYR A 198 5.66 -19.03 -18.56
N GLY A 199 4.77 -18.26 -17.95
CA GLY A 199 4.18 -18.56 -16.65
C GLY A 199 2.72 -19.02 -16.77
N PHE A 200 2.38 -20.13 -16.11
CA PHE A 200 1.01 -20.52 -15.82
C PHE A 200 0.71 -20.20 -14.36
N GLY A 201 -0.09 -19.16 -14.12
CA GLY A 201 -0.49 -18.75 -12.78
C GLY A 201 -1.86 -19.33 -12.40
N ILE A 202 -1.89 -20.20 -11.39
CA ILE A 202 -3.13 -20.55 -10.67
C ILE A 202 -3.13 -19.72 -9.38
N LEU A 203 -3.62 -18.50 -9.49
CA LEU A 203 -4.00 -17.67 -8.36
C LEU A 203 -5.40 -17.14 -8.67
N CYS A 204 -6.42 -17.85 -8.21
CA CYS A 204 -7.71 -17.22 -8.00
C CYS A 204 -7.48 -16.08 -7.00
N CYS A 205 -7.97 -14.89 -7.31
CA CYS A 205 -7.92 -13.75 -6.40
C CYS A 205 -9.26 -13.01 -6.45
N GLY A 206 -9.77 -12.61 -5.29
CA GLY A 206 -11.10 -12.03 -5.16
C GLY A 206 -11.61 -12.17 -3.73
N ILE A 207 -12.17 -11.09 -3.19
CA ILE A 207 -12.79 -11.11 -1.87
C ILE A 207 -14.17 -11.79 -2.02
N PRO A 208 -14.53 -12.81 -1.21
CA PRO A 208 -15.84 -13.47 -1.28
C PRO A 208 -16.98 -12.54 -0.86
N ARG A 209 -16.82 -11.88 0.30
CA ARG A 209 -17.79 -10.95 0.89
C ARG A 209 -17.07 -9.76 1.49
N VAL A 210 -17.60 -8.57 1.26
CA VAL A 210 -17.16 -7.32 1.90
C VAL A 210 -18.28 -6.84 2.82
N THR A 211 -17.91 -6.33 3.99
CA THR A 211 -18.80 -5.61 4.91
C THR A 211 -18.21 -4.24 5.21
N LEU A 212 -18.99 -3.20 4.93
CA LEU A 212 -18.68 -1.83 5.34
C LEU A 212 -19.46 -1.52 6.61
N GLU A 213 -18.74 -1.29 7.70
CA GLU A 213 -19.33 -0.88 8.98
C GLU A 213 -19.64 0.63 9.01
N GLY A 214 -20.28 1.07 10.10
CA GLY A 214 -20.77 2.44 10.25
C GLY A 214 -22.03 2.73 9.43
N ASP A 215 -22.34 4.02 9.30
CA ASP A 215 -23.46 4.52 8.52
C ASP A 215 -22.97 5.16 7.20
N ARG A 216 -23.83 5.17 6.18
CA ARG A 216 -23.60 5.87 4.90
C ARG A 216 -23.16 7.33 5.10
N SER A 217 -23.63 7.98 6.17
CA SER A 217 -23.21 9.34 6.56
C SER A 217 -21.74 9.46 6.89
N ASP A 218 -21.12 8.43 7.47
CA ASP A 218 -19.72 8.44 7.90
C ASP A 218 -18.81 8.38 6.66
N TRP A 219 -19.17 7.52 5.70
CA TRP A 219 -18.51 7.41 4.40
C TRP A 219 -18.65 8.69 3.56
N VAL A 220 -19.82 9.35 3.59
CA VAL A 220 -20.00 10.70 3.02
C VAL A 220 -19.16 11.75 3.75
N ASN A 221 -19.00 11.65 5.08
CA ASN A 221 -18.16 12.56 5.84
C ASN A 221 -16.68 12.41 5.46
N ILE A 222 -16.19 11.20 5.18
CA ILE A 222 -14.84 10.98 4.64
C ILE A 222 -14.69 11.72 3.30
N LEU A 223 -15.63 11.57 2.34
CA LEU A 223 -15.59 12.31 1.07
C LEU A 223 -15.49 13.83 1.27
N GLN A 224 -16.26 14.39 2.20
CA GLN A 224 -16.22 15.82 2.52
C GLN A 224 -14.86 16.25 3.09
N ARG A 225 -14.21 15.40 3.91
CA ARG A 225 -12.86 15.67 4.44
C ARG A 225 -11.78 15.60 3.36
N LEU A 226 -11.95 14.77 2.32
CA LEU A 226 -10.99 14.66 1.21
C LEU A 226 -10.83 15.98 0.46
N GLU A 227 -11.86 16.82 0.37
CA GLU A 227 -11.78 18.14 -0.29
C GLU A 227 -10.63 18.99 0.27
N LYS A 228 -10.33 18.86 1.57
CA LYS A 228 -9.25 19.60 2.23
C LYS A 228 -7.86 19.23 1.69
N LEU A 229 -7.68 18.04 1.11
CA LEU A 229 -6.41 17.66 0.48
C LEU A 229 -6.02 18.61 -0.66
N LYS A 230 -6.99 19.28 -1.29
CA LYS A 230 -6.73 20.22 -2.38
C LYS A 230 -5.95 21.47 -1.95
N GLU A 231 -6.00 21.83 -0.67
CA GLU A 231 -5.36 23.03 -0.11
C GLU A 231 -3.82 22.90 -0.02
N TYR A 232 -3.28 21.69 -0.12
CA TYR A 232 -1.87 21.39 0.18
C TYR A 232 -0.95 21.21 -1.05
N GLY A 233 -1.47 21.41 -2.27
CA GLY A 233 -0.68 21.45 -3.50
C GLY A 233 -0.91 20.29 -4.47
N LEU A 234 -0.12 20.24 -5.54
CA LEU A 234 -0.42 19.39 -6.71
C LEU A 234 -0.44 17.88 -6.41
N GLU A 235 0.44 17.40 -5.53
CA GLU A 235 0.51 15.98 -5.14
C GLU A 235 -0.70 15.55 -4.32
N THR A 236 -1.20 16.41 -3.41
CA THR A 236 -2.38 16.10 -2.62
C THR A 236 -3.68 16.30 -3.41
N ILE A 237 -3.70 17.16 -4.45
CA ILE A 237 -4.78 17.22 -5.44
C ILE A 237 -4.80 15.93 -6.28
N ALA A 238 -3.65 15.46 -6.78
CA ALA A 238 -3.54 14.18 -7.47
C ALA A 238 -4.02 13.02 -6.59
N TRP A 239 -3.66 13.03 -5.30
CA TRP A 239 -4.13 12.05 -4.32
C TRP A 239 -5.64 12.12 -4.06
N TYR A 240 -6.23 13.33 -3.98
CA TYR A 240 -7.68 13.49 -3.91
C TYR A 240 -8.37 12.83 -5.11
N HIS A 241 -7.82 12.99 -6.32
CA HIS A 241 -8.36 12.32 -7.52
C HIS A 241 -8.20 10.79 -7.47
N LEU A 242 -7.20 10.24 -6.78
CA LEU A 242 -7.06 8.80 -6.51
C LEU A 242 -8.05 8.29 -5.44
N LEU A 243 -8.27 9.03 -4.35
CA LEU A 243 -9.14 8.59 -3.26
C LEU A 243 -10.63 8.74 -3.59
N ARG A 244 -11.02 9.80 -4.29
CA ARG A 244 -12.44 10.11 -4.55
C ARG A 244 -13.20 8.97 -5.25
N PRO A 245 -12.70 8.32 -6.32
CA PRO A 245 -13.39 7.20 -6.98
C PRO A 245 -13.59 5.99 -6.06
N VAL A 246 -12.65 5.74 -5.13
CA VAL A 246 -12.70 4.65 -4.15
C VAL A 246 -13.79 4.92 -3.12
N ILE A 247 -13.70 6.03 -2.40
CA ILE A 247 -14.65 6.33 -1.31
C ILE A 247 -16.06 6.61 -1.86
N SER A 248 -16.19 7.13 -3.09
CA SER A 248 -17.51 7.30 -3.73
C SER A 248 -18.21 5.96 -3.96
N ARG A 249 -17.46 4.91 -4.31
CA ARG A 249 -17.99 3.55 -4.47
C ARG A 249 -18.29 2.88 -3.14
N PHE A 250 -17.53 3.20 -2.08
CA PHE A 250 -17.87 2.76 -0.72
C PHE A 250 -19.21 3.36 -0.25
N VAL A 251 -19.51 4.62 -0.61
CA VAL A 251 -20.84 5.22 -0.37
C VAL A 251 -21.91 4.55 -1.25
N ALA A 252 -21.65 4.36 -2.55
CA ALA A 252 -22.59 3.75 -3.48
C ALA A 252 -22.96 2.30 -3.11
N ALA A 253 -22.05 1.56 -2.47
CA ALA A 253 -22.30 0.21 -1.98
C ALA A 253 -23.40 0.12 -0.89
N PHE A 254 -23.77 1.23 -0.25
CA PHE A 254 -24.96 1.28 0.64
C PHE A 254 -26.28 1.40 -0.13
N ASP A 255 -26.24 2.00 -1.33
CA ASP A 255 -27.41 2.25 -2.16
C ASP A 255 -27.66 1.05 -3.11
N GLU A 256 -26.60 0.52 -3.73
CA GLU A 256 -26.64 -0.58 -4.68
C GLU A 256 -25.58 -1.67 -4.38
N PRO A 257 -25.67 -2.38 -3.22
CA PRO A 257 -24.65 -3.34 -2.77
C PRO A 257 -24.35 -4.48 -3.74
N ALA A 258 -25.34 -4.90 -4.53
CA ALA A 258 -25.25 -6.06 -5.43
C ALA A 258 -25.20 -5.68 -6.93
N SER A 259 -24.90 -4.42 -7.27
CA SER A 259 -24.74 -4.02 -8.68
C SER A 259 -23.46 -4.61 -9.28
N ASP A 260 -23.50 -4.91 -10.58
CA ASP A 260 -22.33 -5.41 -11.31
C ASP A 260 -21.17 -4.40 -11.26
N GLU A 261 -21.46 -3.09 -11.20
CA GLU A 261 -20.45 -2.03 -11.04
C GLU A 261 -19.76 -2.07 -9.68
N ASN A 262 -20.49 -2.32 -8.58
CA ASN A 262 -19.89 -2.50 -7.27
C ASN A 262 -19.02 -3.78 -7.24
N VAL A 263 -19.53 -4.88 -7.79
CA VAL A 263 -18.80 -6.16 -7.86
C VAL A 263 -17.51 -6.03 -8.66
N ASP A 264 -17.54 -5.46 -9.87
CA ASP A 264 -16.35 -5.21 -10.71
C ASP A 264 -15.33 -4.31 -10.01
N PHE A 265 -15.77 -3.28 -9.30
CA PHE A 265 -14.88 -2.43 -8.50
C PHE A 265 -14.15 -3.22 -7.40
N TRP A 266 -14.84 -4.05 -6.62
CA TRP A 266 -14.21 -4.86 -5.57
C TRP A 266 -13.39 -6.03 -6.10
N GLN A 267 -13.58 -6.44 -7.36
CA GLN A 267 -12.66 -7.37 -8.05
C GLN A 267 -11.33 -6.69 -8.45
N ARG A 268 -11.31 -5.35 -8.56
CA ARG A 268 -10.14 -4.53 -8.95
C ARG A 268 -9.35 -3.94 -7.76
N VAL A 269 -9.52 -4.52 -6.56
CA VAL A 269 -8.78 -4.16 -5.33
C VAL A 269 -7.28 -4.17 -5.56
N ALA A 270 -6.75 -5.32 -5.99
CA ALA A 270 -5.35 -5.55 -6.25
C ALA A 270 -5.18 -6.50 -7.44
N HIS A 271 -4.10 -6.38 -8.19
CA HIS A 271 -3.65 -7.39 -9.15
C HIS A 271 -2.14 -7.54 -9.00
N LEU A 272 -1.69 -8.76 -8.72
CA LEU A 272 -0.31 -9.07 -8.38
C LEU A 272 0.44 -9.60 -9.61
N THR A 273 1.31 -8.78 -10.19
CA THR A 273 2.24 -9.22 -11.23
C THR A 273 3.53 -9.70 -10.59
N LYS A 274 3.78 -11.02 -10.58
CA LYS A 274 5.02 -11.62 -10.07
C LYS A 274 6.01 -11.86 -11.21
N GLN A 275 7.09 -11.09 -11.27
CA GLN A 275 8.20 -11.36 -12.19
C GLN A 275 9.09 -12.48 -11.66
N PHE A 276 9.42 -13.48 -12.48
CA PHE A 276 10.21 -14.66 -12.06
C PHE A 276 11.57 -14.35 -11.41
N SER A 277 12.23 -13.25 -11.81
CA SER A 277 13.53 -12.80 -11.30
C SER A 277 13.53 -11.32 -10.88
N GLY A 278 12.35 -10.73 -10.69
CA GLY A 278 12.18 -9.31 -10.39
C GLY A 278 11.24 -9.08 -9.20
N PRO A 279 11.11 -7.84 -8.70
CA PRO A 279 10.14 -7.52 -7.68
C PRO A 279 8.72 -7.82 -8.17
N SER A 280 7.85 -8.22 -7.24
CA SER A 280 6.42 -8.34 -7.51
C SER A 280 5.75 -6.97 -7.38
N TYR A 281 4.74 -6.69 -8.21
CA TYR A 281 4.04 -5.42 -8.23
C TYR A 281 2.56 -5.59 -7.91
N TYR A 282 2.02 -4.71 -7.05
CA TYR A 282 0.59 -4.47 -6.88
C TYR A 282 0.13 -3.38 -7.87
N SER A 283 -0.86 -3.69 -8.70
CA SER A 283 -1.72 -2.69 -9.35
C SER A 283 -3.15 -2.79 -8.76
N GLY A 284 -4.04 -1.85 -9.04
CA GLY A 284 -5.40 -1.84 -8.48
C GLY A 284 -5.68 -0.62 -7.60
N TRP A 285 -6.92 -0.47 -7.14
CA TRP A 285 -7.31 0.75 -6.43
C TRP A 285 -6.76 0.88 -5.01
N ILE A 286 -6.29 -0.22 -4.40
CA ILE A 286 -5.65 -0.19 -3.07
C ILE A 286 -4.42 0.73 -3.03
N ASN A 287 -3.81 1.01 -4.17
CA ASN A 287 -2.67 1.93 -4.30
C ASN A 287 -3.02 3.39 -4.01
N ALA A 288 -4.31 3.79 -3.97
CA ALA A 288 -4.72 5.12 -3.48
C ALA A 288 -4.38 5.36 -2.00
N PHE A 289 -4.11 4.30 -1.23
CA PHE A 289 -3.63 4.36 0.15
C PHE A 289 -2.09 4.25 0.26
N ASN A 290 -1.37 4.23 -0.86
CA ASN A 290 0.08 4.09 -0.94
C ASN A 290 0.67 5.08 -1.96
N VAL A 291 0.57 6.37 -1.66
CA VAL A 291 0.96 7.48 -2.54
C VAL A 291 2.22 8.23 -2.06
N PHE A 292 2.61 8.06 -0.79
CA PHE A 292 3.81 8.67 -0.21
C PHE A 292 4.68 7.62 0.46
N SER A 293 6.00 7.72 0.31
CA SER A 293 6.95 6.88 1.04
C SER A 293 7.00 7.25 2.54
N LYS A 294 7.75 6.49 3.35
CA LYS A 294 7.99 6.84 4.78
C LYS A 294 8.66 8.22 4.91
N GLU A 295 9.45 8.59 3.91
CA GLU A 295 10.12 9.88 3.70
C GLU A 295 9.23 10.89 2.95
N GLY A 296 7.92 10.63 2.83
CA GLY A 296 6.91 11.47 2.19
C GLY A 296 7.12 11.77 0.70
N THR A 297 7.99 11.02 0.02
CA THR A 297 8.21 11.19 -1.43
C THR A 297 7.03 10.64 -2.21
N TRP A 298 6.54 11.37 -3.22
CA TRP A 298 5.45 10.93 -4.10
C TRP A 298 5.79 9.65 -4.88
N ILE A 299 4.93 8.63 -4.72
CA ILE A 299 5.04 7.29 -5.33
C ILE A 299 4.13 7.15 -6.57
N GLY A 300 3.09 7.97 -6.69
CA GLY A 300 2.11 7.90 -7.77
C GLY A 300 2.68 8.25 -9.15
N HIS A 301 1.82 8.26 -10.18
CA HIS A 301 2.20 8.70 -11.53
C HIS A 301 2.90 10.06 -11.48
N ARG A 302 3.97 10.21 -12.27
CA ARG A 302 4.84 11.39 -12.22
C ARG A 302 4.04 12.64 -12.56
N LEU A 303 4.23 13.71 -11.79
CA LEU A 303 3.51 14.97 -11.96
C LEU A 303 4.44 16.03 -12.56
N ASP A 304 4.07 16.54 -13.73
CA ASP A 304 4.74 17.67 -14.36
C ASP A 304 4.30 18.99 -13.70
N LYS A 305 5.00 19.38 -12.63
CA LYS A 305 4.79 20.65 -11.92
C LYS A 305 5.19 21.89 -12.74
N THR A 306 5.67 21.76 -13.98
CA THR A 306 6.05 22.91 -14.83
C THR A 306 4.91 23.42 -15.72
N LYS A 307 3.90 22.59 -15.97
CA LYS A 307 2.70 22.98 -16.74
C LYS A 307 1.77 23.89 -15.94
N ALA A 308 0.98 24.68 -16.66
CA ALA A 308 -0.08 25.51 -16.10
C ALA A 308 -1.37 25.29 -16.88
N ALA A 309 -2.44 24.89 -16.19
CA ALA A 309 -3.79 24.84 -16.75
C ALA A 309 -4.41 26.24 -16.83
N ALA A 310 -5.43 26.40 -17.67
CA ALA A 310 -6.24 27.63 -17.75
C ALA A 310 -7.16 27.85 -16.53
N LYS A 311 -7.30 26.85 -15.66
CA LYS A 311 -8.03 26.89 -14.38
C LYS A 311 -7.10 26.39 -13.27
N ALA A 312 -7.38 26.77 -12.03
CA ALA A 312 -6.59 26.32 -10.89
C ALA A 312 -6.72 24.79 -10.69
N PRO A 313 -5.65 24.04 -10.38
CA PRO A 313 -5.65 22.57 -10.38
C PRO A 313 -6.76 21.94 -9.52
N GLU A 314 -7.08 22.54 -8.38
CA GLU A 314 -8.11 22.13 -7.42
C GLU A 314 -9.55 22.18 -7.98
N SER A 315 -9.74 22.89 -9.09
CA SER A 315 -11.02 23.08 -9.79
C SER A 315 -11.18 22.22 -11.05
N LEU A 316 -10.17 21.43 -11.40
CA LEU A 316 -10.19 20.55 -12.56
C LEU A 316 -11.02 19.29 -12.31
N THR A 317 -11.54 18.69 -13.39
CA THR A 317 -12.01 17.31 -13.33
C THR A 317 -10.80 16.36 -13.21
N ALA A 318 -11.03 15.11 -12.82
CA ALA A 318 -9.94 14.13 -12.77
C ALA A 318 -9.27 13.96 -14.15
N GLU A 319 -10.06 13.87 -15.22
CA GLU A 319 -9.57 13.74 -16.59
C GLU A 319 -8.72 14.96 -17.01
N ASP A 320 -9.24 16.19 -16.85
CA ASP A 320 -8.49 17.42 -17.14
C ASP A 320 -7.19 17.52 -16.32
N PHE A 321 -7.22 17.10 -15.04
CA PHE A 321 -6.07 17.12 -14.15
C PHE A 321 -4.99 16.14 -14.62
N TRP A 322 -5.34 14.89 -14.90
CA TRP A 322 -4.37 13.86 -15.27
C TRP A 322 -3.85 14.04 -16.69
N ASP A 323 -4.63 14.58 -17.62
CA ASP A 323 -4.14 14.91 -18.97
C ASP A 323 -3.27 16.18 -18.99
N THR A 324 -3.49 17.12 -18.06
CA THR A 324 -2.58 18.26 -17.90
C THR A 324 -1.28 17.84 -17.19
N TYR A 325 -1.39 17.37 -15.94
CA TYR A 325 -0.28 17.23 -15.01
C TYR A 325 0.33 15.82 -14.96
N GLY A 326 -0.38 14.79 -15.41
CA GLY A 326 0.07 13.40 -15.33
C GLY A 326 1.04 13.02 -16.45
N GLU A 327 2.15 12.40 -16.07
CA GLU A 327 3.04 11.64 -16.95
C GLU A 327 2.96 10.16 -16.58
N TYR A 328 2.40 9.35 -17.48
CA TYR A 328 2.22 7.91 -17.28
C TYR A 328 2.46 7.14 -18.58
N VAL A 329 3.16 6.01 -18.48
CA VAL A 329 3.50 5.13 -19.63
C VAL A 329 2.45 4.04 -19.86
N ASN A 330 1.61 3.74 -18.86
CA ASN A 330 0.61 2.67 -18.92
C ASN A 330 -0.62 3.00 -18.06
N LYS A 331 -1.83 2.89 -18.63
CA LYS A 331 -3.12 3.05 -17.95
C LYS A 331 -3.65 1.67 -17.49
N ALA A 332 -2.97 1.02 -16.55
CA ALA A 332 -3.30 -0.35 -16.12
C ALA A 332 -4.69 -0.47 -15.46
N LEU A 333 -5.11 0.54 -14.70
CA LEU A 333 -6.47 0.72 -14.20
C LEU A 333 -6.82 2.22 -14.28
N VAL A 334 -8.02 2.52 -14.75
CA VAL A 334 -8.61 3.87 -14.73
C VAL A 334 -9.99 3.79 -14.10
N LEU A 335 -10.27 4.63 -13.11
CA LEU A 335 -11.60 4.81 -12.52
C LEU A 335 -11.97 6.30 -12.56
N ASP A 336 -13.11 6.66 -13.13
CA ASP A 336 -13.63 8.03 -13.23
C ASP A 336 -12.60 9.04 -13.79
N GLY A 337 -11.88 8.64 -14.85
CA GLY A 337 -10.81 9.45 -15.47
C GLY A 337 -9.46 9.42 -14.72
N THR A 338 -9.38 8.80 -13.54
CA THR A 338 -8.15 8.73 -12.73
C THR A 338 -7.36 7.43 -13.03
N PRO A 339 -6.14 7.51 -13.57
CA PRO A 339 -5.25 6.36 -13.72
C PRO A 339 -4.55 6.03 -12.39
N TYR A 340 -4.50 4.74 -12.05
CA TYR A 340 -3.84 4.26 -10.83
C TYR A 340 -2.42 3.78 -11.14
N HIS A 341 -1.49 4.00 -10.22
CA HIS A 341 -0.10 3.54 -10.34
C HIS A 341 0.06 2.08 -9.95
N CYS A 342 1.22 1.51 -10.29
CA CYS A 342 1.68 0.21 -9.79
C CYS A 342 2.76 0.43 -8.73
N LEU A 343 2.78 -0.41 -7.70
CA LEU A 343 3.72 -0.32 -6.57
C LEU A 343 4.43 -1.66 -6.35
N ASP A 344 5.76 -1.63 -6.21
CA ASP A 344 6.52 -2.80 -5.75
C ASP A 344 6.03 -3.24 -4.36
N THR A 345 5.70 -4.52 -4.22
CA THR A 345 5.20 -5.12 -2.97
C THR A 345 6.12 -4.91 -1.75
N ASN A 346 7.40 -4.58 -1.95
CA ASN A 346 8.36 -4.27 -0.89
C ASN A 346 8.48 -2.78 -0.57
N LYS A 347 7.79 -1.91 -1.32
CA LYS A 347 7.77 -0.44 -1.16
C LYS A 347 6.43 0.08 -0.63
N VAL A 348 5.59 -0.81 -0.08
CA VAL A 348 4.38 -0.43 0.65
C VAL A 348 4.82 0.35 1.91
N PRO A 349 4.48 1.65 2.06
CA PRO A 349 4.82 2.44 3.23
C PRO A 349 4.08 1.92 4.48
N PRO A 350 4.63 2.10 5.69
CA PRO A 350 3.93 1.74 6.92
C PRO A 350 2.64 2.55 7.11
N ALA A 351 1.63 2.00 7.79
CA ALA A 351 0.37 2.68 8.12
C ALA A 351 0.34 3.22 9.56
N TYR A 352 1.51 3.61 10.08
CA TYR A 352 1.69 4.18 11.41
C TYR A 352 2.64 5.37 11.38
N ALA A 353 2.54 6.22 12.41
CA ALA A 353 3.40 7.37 12.64
C ALA A 353 3.89 7.39 14.10
N GLU A 354 5.02 8.06 14.33
CA GLU A 354 5.60 8.27 15.65
C GLU A 354 5.75 9.77 15.98
N VAL A 355 5.83 10.09 17.26
CA VAL A 355 6.08 11.46 17.76
C VAL A 355 6.80 11.41 19.09
N ASP A 356 7.83 12.25 19.25
CA ASP A 356 8.57 12.39 20.51
C ASP A 356 7.77 13.16 21.55
N VAL A 357 7.76 12.68 22.79
CA VAL A 357 6.99 13.24 23.90
C VAL A 357 7.84 13.23 25.17
N LYS A 358 7.84 14.34 25.92
CA LYS A 358 8.45 14.37 27.26
C LYS A 358 7.37 14.15 28.31
N LEU A 359 7.47 13.04 29.04
CA LEU A 359 6.58 12.70 30.15
C LEU A 359 7.14 13.29 31.45
N ASN A 360 6.29 13.96 32.22
CA ASN A 360 6.60 14.42 33.58
C ASN A 360 5.77 13.60 34.57
N ASP A 361 6.39 12.64 35.24
CA ASP A 361 5.79 11.89 36.34
C ASP A 361 6.25 12.48 37.67
N ASN A 362 5.38 13.30 38.29
CA ASN A 362 5.57 13.88 39.62
C ASN A 362 6.93 14.62 39.83
N GLY A 363 7.48 15.20 38.76
CA GLY A 363 8.76 15.92 38.76
C GLY A 363 9.92 15.14 38.12
N ALA A 364 9.78 13.85 37.88
CA ALA A 364 10.72 13.06 37.08
C ALA A 364 10.39 13.20 35.58
N MET A 365 11.38 13.62 34.80
CA MET A 365 11.24 13.79 33.34
C MET A 365 11.75 12.55 32.62
N PHE A 366 10.94 12.02 31.70
CA PHE A 366 11.28 10.90 30.83
C PHE A 366 11.18 11.32 29.37
N ASP A 367 12.20 10.99 28.58
CA ASP A 367 12.11 11.09 27.13
C ASP A 367 11.40 9.84 26.60
N CYS A 368 10.26 10.06 25.95
CA CYS A 368 9.37 9.04 25.43
C CYS A 368 9.12 9.28 23.94
N PHE A 369 8.49 8.30 23.31
CA PHE A 369 7.81 8.50 22.04
C PHE A 369 6.43 7.83 22.08
N MET A 370 5.49 8.40 21.34
CA MET A 370 4.21 7.77 21.03
C MET A 370 4.24 7.23 19.61
N LEU A 371 3.52 6.13 19.40
CA LEU A 371 3.37 5.44 18.13
C LEU A 371 1.89 5.14 17.93
N ALA A 372 1.34 5.42 16.76
CA ALA A 372 -0.07 5.12 16.45
C ALA A 372 -0.29 4.81 14.96
N GLY A 373 -1.18 3.87 14.65
CA GLY A 373 -1.52 3.52 13.28
C GLY A 373 -2.35 2.24 13.14
N VAL A 374 -2.49 1.75 11.91
CA VAL A 374 -3.10 0.45 11.61
C VAL A 374 -2.00 -0.61 11.50
N VAL A 375 -1.96 -1.51 12.48
CA VAL A 375 -0.78 -2.32 12.81
C VAL A 375 -0.99 -3.83 12.73
N GLY A 376 -2.23 -4.30 12.52
CA GLY A 376 -2.47 -5.73 12.41
C GLY A 376 -3.80 -6.09 11.80
N THR A 377 -4.09 -7.39 11.82
CA THR A 377 -5.32 -8.01 11.37
C THR A 377 -5.99 -8.75 12.52
N ARG A 378 -7.29 -8.55 12.74
CA ARG A 378 -8.11 -9.39 13.62
C ARG A 378 -8.83 -10.42 12.76
N ILE A 379 -8.82 -11.66 13.22
CA ILE A 379 -9.57 -12.77 12.62
C ILE A 379 -10.80 -13.05 13.49
N SER A 380 -11.92 -13.35 12.84
CA SER A 380 -13.21 -13.59 13.47
C SER A 380 -13.99 -14.66 12.73
N SER A 381 -14.93 -15.29 13.44
CA SER A 381 -15.87 -16.27 12.91
C SER A 381 -17.19 -15.57 12.59
N SER A 382 -17.65 -15.65 11.35
CA SER A 382 -18.95 -15.11 10.94
C SER A 382 -20.14 -15.86 11.58
N GLY A 383 -19.96 -17.15 11.88
CA GLY A 383 -21.06 -18.06 12.22
C GLY A 383 -21.99 -18.40 11.04
N ASP A 384 -21.66 -17.93 9.83
CA ASP A 384 -22.49 -18.04 8.62
C ASP A 384 -21.99 -19.18 7.71
N LEU A 385 -22.67 -20.33 7.78
CA LEU A 385 -22.38 -21.49 6.92
C LEU A 385 -22.70 -21.25 5.42
N SER A 386 -23.35 -20.13 5.06
CA SER A 386 -23.48 -19.70 3.67
C SER A 386 -22.29 -18.87 3.18
N LEU A 387 -21.48 -18.33 4.10
CA LEU A 387 -20.27 -17.59 3.80
C LEU A 387 -19.06 -18.51 3.69
N SER A 388 -18.85 -19.42 4.65
CA SER A 388 -17.76 -20.40 4.64
C SER A 388 -18.24 -21.77 5.09
N SER A 389 -17.49 -22.83 4.75
CA SER A 389 -17.88 -24.21 5.07
C SER A 389 -17.93 -24.54 6.56
N SER A 390 -17.32 -23.71 7.41
CA SER A 390 -17.29 -23.85 8.87
C SER A 390 -18.01 -22.71 9.61
N GLY A 391 -18.14 -21.53 9.00
CA GLY A 391 -18.51 -20.29 9.70
C GLY A 391 -17.42 -19.76 10.64
N GLU A 392 -16.22 -20.37 10.66
CA GLU A 392 -15.15 -20.11 11.62
C GLU A 392 -13.91 -19.49 10.98
N ASN A 393 -13.33 -18.49 11.64
CA ASN A 393 -12.07 -17.82 11.26
C ASN A 393 -12.02 -17.37 9.78
N ASP A 394 -13.17 -17.02 9.22
CA ASP A 394 -13.38 -16.73 7.80
C ASP A 394 -13.38 -15.24 7.47
N THR A 395 -13.38 -14.40 8.51
CA THR A 395 -13.63 -12.95 8.41
C THR A 395 -12.49 -12.15 9.05
N ILE A 396 -11.91 -11.21 8.30
CA ILE A 396 -10.76 -10.40 8.74
C ILE A 396 -11.03 -8.89 8.75
N HIS A 397 -10.38 -8.22 9.70
CA HIS A 397 -10.57 -6.79 10.02
C HIS A 397 -9.20 -6.11 10.22
N PRO A 398 -8.99 -4.87 9.74
CA PRO A 398 -7.83 -4.07 10.14
C PRO A 398 -7.86 -3.76 11.64
N VAL A 399 -6.69 -3.65 12.26
CA VAL A 399 -6.56 -3.36 13.70
C VAL A 399 -5.73 -2.10 13.92
N PRO A 400 -6.34 -0.99 14.38
CA PRO A 400 -5.61 0.17 14.86
C PRO A 400 -5.00 -0.10 16.24
N GLY A 401 -3.86 0.51 16.50
CA GLY A 401 -3.12 0.40 17.76
C GLY A 401 -2.38 1.69 18.09
N TRP A 402 -2.08 1.88 19.37
CA TRP A 402 -1.21 2.94 19.85
C TRP A 402 -0.39 2.49 21.07
N TRP A 403 0.78 3.11 21.24
CA TRP A 403 1.68 2.93 22.37
C TRP A 403 2.28 4.27 22.79
N ILE A 404 2.70 4.34 24.05
CA ILE A 404 3.66 5.31 24.55
C ILE A 404 4.79 4.55 25.25
N CYS A 405 6.02 4.82 24.84
CA CYS A 405 7.21 4.06 25.22
C CYS A 405 8.30 5.00 25.75
N ALA A 406 9.00 4.60 26.81
CA ALA A 406 10.23 5.25 27.25
C ALA A 406 11.36 4.92 26.26
N LYS A 407 12.19 5.92 25.94
CA LYS A 407 13.40 5.74 25.12
C LYS A 407 14.54 5.18 25.95
N LYS A 408 15.34 4.29 25.37
CA LYS A 408 16.60 3.82 25.97
C LYS A 408 17.56 4.98 26.19
N GLN A 409 17.87 5.27 27.45
CA GLN A 409 18.94 6.21 27.79
C GLN A 409 20.27 5.64 27.28
N ASN A 410 21.01 6.43 26.48
CA ASN A 410 22.24 6.10 25.74
C ASN A 410 22.10 5.45 24.35
N VAL A 411 20.94 5.53 23.69
CA VAL A 411 20.91 5.45 22.21
C VAL A 411 20.68 6.86 21.67
N VAL A 412 21.76 7.58 21.41
CA VAL A 412 21.72 8.75 20.52
C VAL A 412 21.16 8.23 19.19
N SER A 413 20.10 8.84 18.67
CA SER A 413 19.55 8.38 17.40
C SER A 413 20.62 8.60 16.31
N ALA A 414 20.65 7.73 15.30
CA ALA A 414 21.61 7.88 14.19
C ALA A 414 21.51 9.27 13.52
N TRP A 415 20.31 9.86 13.55
CA TRP A 415 20.03 11.23 13.13
C TRP A 415 20.66 12.30 14.04
N GLU A 416 20.63 12.12 15.36
CA GLU A 416 21.30 13.03 16.31
C GLU A 416 22.83 12.91 16.25
N GLU A 417 23.39 11.71 16.00
CA GLU A 417 24.83 11.56 15.76
C GLU A 417 25.26 12.28 14.47
N GLU A 418 24.51 12.09 13.37
CA GLU A 418 24.79 12.72 12.07
C GLU A 418 24.61 14.25 12.12
N GLN A 419 23.59 14.74 12.83
CA GLN A 419 23.42 16.18 13.12
C GLN A 419 24.57 16.73 13.97
N ALA A 420 25.03 16.01 15.00
CA ALA A 420 26.14 16.44 15.84
C ALA A 420 27.49 16.47 15.08
N GLU A 421 27.72 15.52 14.17
CA GLU A 421 28.88 15.58 13.27
C GLU A 421 28.77 16.74 12.28
N LEU A 422 27.61 16.98 11.67
CA LEU A 422 27.38 18.09 10.75
C LEU A 422 27.59 19.46 11.44
N GLU A 423 27.03 19.66 12.63
CA GLU A 423 27.27 20.87 13.43
C GLU A 423 28.76 21.07 13.75
N LYS A 424 29.46 19.99 14.13
CA LYS A 424 30.89 20.04 14.43
C LYS A 424 31.71 20.43 13.19
N ILE A 425 31.43 19.80 12.04
CA ILE A 425 32.07 20.12 10.76
C ILE A 425 31.81 21.58 10.37
N MET A 426 30.57 22.07 10.53
CA MET A 426 30.24 23.48 10.26
C MET A 426 31.03 24.45 11.15
N ARG A 427 31.11 24.18 12.46
CA ARG A 427 31.90 25.02 13.40
C ARG A 427 33.38 25.02 13.07
N GLU A 428 33.97 23.88 12.71
CA GLU A 428 35.36 23.79 12.25
C GLU A 428 35.58 24.58 10.96
N LEU A 429 34.65 24.49 10.00
CA LEU A 429 34.75 25.15 8.70
C LEU A 429 34.60 26.68 8.82
N ASP A 430 33.75 27.18 9.72
CA ASP A 430 33.66 28.61 10.03
C ASP A 430 34.86 29.13 10.83
N ALA A 431 35.44 28.33 11.73
CA ALA A 431 36.71 28.67 12.38
C ALA A 431 37.88 28.76 11.37
N MET A 432 37.93 27.87 10.38
CA MET A 432 38.90 27.95 9.28
C MET A 432 38.68 29.19 8.40
N ARG A 433 37.42 29.54 8.09
CA ARG A 433 37.09 30.78 7.36
C ARG A 433 37.49 32.04 8.13
N ALA A 434 37.23 32.10 9.43
CA ALA A 434 37.63 33.22 10.28
C ALA A 434 39.16 33.36 10.32
N THR A 435 39.89 32.25 10.48
CA THR A 435 41.36 32.23 10.48
C THR A 435 41.93 32.68 9.14
N ARG A 436 41.36 32.22 8.01
CA ARG A 436 41.75 32.63 6.66
C ARG A 436 41.52 34.12 6.40
N ASN A 437 40.43 34.68 6.90
CA ASN A 437 40.13 36.11 6.74
C ASN A 437 41.03 37.00 7.62
N GLN A 438 41.56 36.49 8.73
CA GLN A 438 42.57 37.21 9.54
C GLN A 438 43.98 37.17 8.92
N GLN A 439 44.27 36.21 8.03
CA GLN A 439 45.58 36.05 7.38
C GLN A 439 45.73 36.81 6.05
N LEU A 440 44.73 37.59 5.62
CA LEU A 440 44.78 38.44 4.43
C LEU A 440 44.82 39.92 4.81
N PRO A 441 45.99 40.58 4.83
CA PRO A 441 46.09 42.02 4.99
C PRO A 441 45.39 42.72 3.83
N GLY A 442 44.51 43.67 4.15
CA GLY A 442 43.63 44.30 3.16
C GLY A 442 44.39 45.10 2.09
N SER A 443 44.12 44.78 0.82
CA SER A 443 44.46 45.64 -0.32
C SER A 443 43.58 46.90 -0.30
N GLN A 444 44.17 48.05 0.02
CA GLN A 444 43.48 49.34 -0.08
C GLN A 444 43.15 49.65 -1.56
N PRO A 445 41.92 50.09 -1.88
CA PRO A 445 41.63 50.70 -3.17
C PRO A 445 42.25 52.10 -3.22
N GLY A 446 42.96 52.40 -4.32
CA GLY A 446 43.66 53.69 -4.49
C GLY A 446 42.71 54.87 -4.56
N ALA A 447 43.05 55.95 -3.85
CA ALA A 447 42.37 57.23 -3.97
C ALA A 447 42.79 57.96 -5.25
N PRO A 448 41.87 58.63 -5.97
CA PRO A 448 42.22 59.51 -7.08
C PRO A 448 42.64 60.90 -6.55
N SER A 449 43.72 61.45 -7.08
CA SER A 449 44.08 62.87 -6.98
C SER A 449 44.31 63.45 -8.37
N ALA A 450 43.96 64.73 -8.54
CA ALA A 450 43.94 65.47 -9.80
C ALA A 450 45.31 65.64 -10.47
#